data_AF-A0A7V5PPK9-F1
#
_entry.id   AF-A0A7V5PPK9-F1
#
_cell.length_a   1.000
_cell.length_b   1.000
_cell.length_c   1.000
_cell.angle_alpha   90.00
_cell.angle_beta   90.00
_cell.angle_gamma   90.00
#
_symmetry.space_group_name_H-M   'P 1'
#
loop_
_entity.id
_entity.type
_entity.pdbx_description
1 polymer ?
#
loop_
_entity_poly.entity_id
_entity_poly.type
_entity_poly.pdbx_seq_one_letter_code
_entity_poly.pdbx_strand_id
1 'polypeptide(L)'
;TLLVVALGLIAVIDLVNIQARVSKKYSDVKRIEQRYFRPSATDQFLLGDKEIFRVFPSGQLFGDNRWAYFHQTIGGYSPIKMYAIEELVEKNIYNGYDRKLPINWNVLKILNVKYVVLQNQVQYPLLKPVFADQQNKLYTYLFTEHLPRAFFVGKVRVIKDEVQRLKTINSADFDPATEAILEEPLTEPISQPDSAYTRVVSFNPNAETFDVYSDKQALLVISEVSYPPGWKILMDGKRVDKIYKTDHAVMSIVVPPGRHKIELTFEPDSFYKNIKIAAVSAGLIYLGILIPLVIGYLRRKRTPGQA
;
A
#
# COMPACT_ATOMS: atom_id res chain seq x y z
N THR A 1 -24.61 9.23 42.52
CA THR A 1 -23.13 9.33 42.52
C THR A 1 -22.46 8.07 43.01
N LEU A 2 -22.79 7.56 44.20
CA LEU A 2 -22.18 6.34 44.76
C LEU A 2 -22.37 5.09 43.88
N LEU A 3 -23.58 4.90 43.34
CA LEU A 3 -23.92 3.80 42.43
C LEU A 3 -23.08 3.81 41.14
N VAL A 4 -22.84 4.99 40.56
CA VAL A 4 -22.05 5.15 39.33
C VAL A 4 -20.59 4.82 39.57
N VAL A 5 -20.03 5.26 40.71
CA VAL A 5 -18.66 4.92 41.12
C VAL A 5 -18.53 3.42 41.40
N ALA A 6 -19.52 2.80 42.05
CA ALA A 6 -19.54 1.37 42.31
C ALA A 6 -19.60 0.55 41.00
N LEU A 7 -20.49 0.91 40.07
CA LEU A 7 -20.59 0.25 38.76
C LEU A 7 -19.31 0.41 37.93
N GLY A 8 -18.69 1.59 37.96
CA GLY A 8 -17.41 1.84 37.30
C GLY A 8 -16.27 1.00 37.88
N LEU A 9 -16.19 0.88 39.21
CA LEU A 9 -15.22 0.01 39.88
C LEU A 9 -15.45 -1.46 39.55
N ILE A 10 -16.70 -1.93 39.54
CA ILE A 10 -17.05 -3.30 39.15
C ILE A 10 -16.62 -3.57 37.70
N ALA A 11 -16.90 -2.65 36.77
CA ALA A 11 -16.51 -2.79 35.37
C ALA A 11 -14.97 -2.83 35.21
N VAL A 12 -14.23 -1.99 35.94
CA VAL A 12 -12.75 -2.00 35.91
C VAL A 12 -12.20 -3.29 36.51
N ILE A 13 -12.73 -3.74 37.66
CA ILE A 13 -12.30 -5.00 38.29
C ILE A 13 -12.59 -6.19 37.40
N ASP A 14 -13.76 -6.22 36.75
CA ASP A 14 -14.14 -7.25 35.80
C ASP A 14 -13.22 -7.26 34.57
N LEU A 15 -12.98 -6.10 33.95
CA LEU A 15 -12.05 -5.95 32.82
C LEU A 15 -10.62 -6.37 33.18
N VAL A 16 -10.11 -5.96 34.34
CA VAL A 16 -8.77 -6.33 34.82
C VAL A 16 -8.70 -7.83 35.10
N ASN A 17 -9.73 -8.43 35.69
CA ASN A 17 -9.78 -9.88 35.89
C ASN A 17 -9.84 -10.66 34.57
N ILE A 18 -10.62 -10.21 33.60
CA ILE A 18 -10.65 -10.79 32.25
C ILE A 18 -9.27 -10.68 31.61
N GLN A 19 -8.66 -9.50 31.64
CA GLN A 19 -7.33 -9.27 31.08
C GLN A 19 -6.23 -10.07 31.80
N ALA A 20 -6.34 -10.28 33.11
CA ALA A 20 -5.39 -11.06 33.89
C ALA A 20 -5.53 -12.58 33.65
N ARG A 21 -6.73 -13.06 33.29
CA ARG A 21 -6.97 -14.47 32.90
C ARG A 21 -6.41 -14.79 31.52
N VAL A 22 -6.27 -13.79 30.65
CA VAL A 22 -5.64 -13.92 29.34
C VAL A 22 -4.12 -14.07 29.54
N SER A 23 -3.64 -15.31 29.48
CA SER A 23 -2.20 -15.58 29.58
C SER A 23 -1.45 -14.81 28.48
N LYS A 24 -0.40 -14.06 28.84
CA LYS A 24 0.42 -13.26 27.90
C LYS A 24 1.22 -14.08 26.87
N LYS A 25 0.97 -15.38 26.72
CA LYS A 25 1.79 -16.29 25.90
C LYS A 25 0.91 -17.11 24.95
N TYR A 26 0.27 -16.47 23.98
CA TYR A 26 -0.30 -17.20 22.84
C TYR A 26 0.78 -17.66 21.86
N SER A 27 1.93 -16.97 21.82
CA SER A 27 3.08 -17.36 21.02
C SER A 27 4.34 -16.61 21.46
N ASP A 28 5.49 -17.28 21.39
CA ASP A 28 6.79 -16.61 21.50
C ASP A 28 7.10 -15.94 20.16
N VAL A 29 6.82 -14.64 20.07
CA VAL A 29 6.99 -13.84 18.85
C VAL A 29 8.41 -13.97 18.30
N LYS A 30 9.42 -13.94 19.18
CA LYS A 30 10.83 -14.09 18.76
C LYS A 30 11.08 -15.47 18.15
N ARG A 31 10.48 -16.52 18.72
CA ARG A 31 10.59 -17.88 18.16
C ARG A 31 9.88 -18.01 16.81
N ILE A 32 8.73 -17.36 16.62
CA ILE A 32 8.02 -17.34 15.33
C ILE A 32 8.84 -16.56 14.29
N GLU A 33 9.31 -15.36 14.62
CA GLU A 33 10.20 -14.57 13.75
C GLU A 33 11.45 -15.36 13.36
N GLN A 34 12.13 -15.95 14.34
CA GLN A 34 13.32 -16.75 14.11
C GLN A 34 13.06 -18.04 13.35
N ARG A 35 11.83 -18.54 13.19
CA ARG A 35 11.57 -19.81 12.50
C ARG A 35 10.85 -19.62 11.17
N TYR A 36 9.83 -18.77 11.15
CA TYR A 36 8.95 -18.54 10.01
C TYR A 36 9.41 -17.36 9.14
N PHE A 37 10.12 -16.38 9.70
CA PHE A 37 10.62 -15.20 9.00
C PHE A 37 12.15 -15.20 8.90
N ARG A 38 12.75 -16.38 8.65
CA ARG A 38 14.14 -16.44 8.17
C ARG A 38 14.17 -16.20 6.67
N PRO A 39 14.94 -15.22 6.14
CA PRO A 39 15.07 -15.03 4.70
C PRO A 39 15.51 -16.31 3.99
N SER A 40 14.78 -16.72 2.96
CA SER A 40 15.17 -17.78 2.03
C SER A 40 16.30 -17.31 1.11
N ALA A 41 16.86 -18.20 0.30
CA ALA A 41 17.85 -17.80 -0.70
C ALA A 41 17.23 -16.86 -1.75
N THR A 42 15.95 -17.09 -2.10
CA THR A 42 15.17 -16.17 -2.95
C THR A 42 15.03 -14.78 -2.31
N ASP A 43 14.72 -14.73 -1.01
CA ASP A 43 14.59 -13.45 -0.30
C ASP A 43 15.92 -12.68 -0.29
N GLN A 44 17.03 -13.37 -0.02
CA GLN A 44 18.36 -12.76 -0.01
C GLN A 44 18.76 -12.22 -1.39
N PHE A 45 18.44 -12.95 -2.47
CA PHE A 45 18.64 -12.49 -3.83
C PHE A 45 17.86 -11.21 -4.12
N LEU A 46 16.56 -11.20 -3.82
CA LEU A 46 15.68 -10.04 -4.04
C LEU A 46 16.09 -8.83 -3.20
N LEU A 47 16.46 -9.03 -1.93
CA LEU A 47 16.97 -7.96 -1.05
C LEU A 47 18.32 -7.38 -1.50
N GLY A 48 19.03 -8.08 -2.40
CA GLY A 48 20.24 -7.59 -3.05
C GLY A 48 19.98 -6.44 -4.02
N ASP A 49 18.81 -6.43 -4.67
CA ASP A 49 18.37 -5.33 -5.53
C ASP A 49 17.85 -4.16 -4.66
N LYS A 50 18.39 -2.96 -4.91
CA LYS A 50 18.10 -1.75 -4.13
C LYS A 50 17.10 -0.82 -4.82
N GLU A 51 16.66 -1.17 -6.03
CA GLU A 51 15.58 -0.45 -6.69
C GLU A 51 14.25 -0.62 -5.94
N ILE A 52 13.31 0.28 -6.23
CA ILE A 52 11.95 0.20 -5.70
C ILE A 52 11.08 -0.57 -6.71
N PHE A 53 10.67 -1.76 -6.33
CA PHE A 53 9.85 -2.64 -7.15
C PHE A 53 8.91 -3.49 -6.30
N ARG A 54 7.89 -4.06 -6.93
CA ARG A 54 7.07 -5.13 -6.35
C ARG A 54 7.46 -6.50 -6.87
N VAL A 55 7.17 -7.53 -6.07
CA VAL A 55 7.31 -8.94 -6.45
C VAL A 55 5.93 -9.58 -6.64
N PHE A 56 5.85 -10.52 -7.59
CA PHE A 56 4.67 -11.35 -7.81
C PHE A 56 4.97 -12.81 -7.46
N PRO A 57 4.64 -13.25 -6.23
CA PRO A 57 4.68 -14.65 -5.87
C PRO A 57 3.46 -15.35 -6.46
N SER A 58 3.63 -16.12 -7.53
CA SER A 58 2.50 -16.65 -8.29
C SER A 58 1.98 -17.99 -7.76
N GLY A 59 0.75 -18.33 -8.14
CA GLY A 59 0.10 -19.60 -7.81
C GLY A 59 -0.14 -19.74 -6.31
N GLN A 60 0.29 -20.87 -5.73
CA GLN A 60 0.10 -21.16 -4.30
C GLN A 60 0.85 -20.20 -3.38
N LEU A 61 1.88 -19.52 -3.90
CA LEU A 61 2.65 -18.54 -3.16
C LEU A 61 1.88 -17.22 -2.94
N PHE A 62 0.84 -16.97 -3.75
CA PHE A 62 0.18 -15.68 -3.85
C PHE A 62 -0.50 -15.25 -2.55
N GLY A 63 -1.04 -16.19 -1.77
CA GLY A 63 -1.71 -15.88 -0.51
C GLY A 63 -0.80 -15.73 0.70
N ASP A 64 0.51 -16.01 0.57
CA ASP A 64 1.43 -16.06 1.70
C ASP A 64 1.88 -14.66 2.14
N ASN A 65 1.56 -14.28 3.39
CA ASN A 65 1.94 -13.00 3.97
C ASN A 65 3.42 -12.88 4.32
N ARG A 66 4.16 -13.99 4.30
CA ARG A 66 5.61 -13.96 4.50
C ARG A 66 6.32 -13.04 3.51
N TRP A 67 5.85 -12.97 2.26
CA TRP A 67 6.43 -12.09 1.24
C TRP A 67 6.45 -10.62 1.66
N ALA A 68 5.35 -10.15 2.26
CA ALA A 68 5.19 -8.76 2.71
C ALA A 68 6.12 -8.40 3.89
N TYR A 69 6.68 -9.39 4.58
CA TYR A 69 7.65 -9.15 5.66
C TYR A 69 9.01 -8.65 5.13
N PHE A 70 9.40 -9.08 3.92
CA PHE A 70 10.70 -8.73 3.33
C PHE A 70 10.60 -7.82 2.11
N HIS A 71 9.50 -7.92 1.35
CA HIS A 71 9.39 -7.32 0.02
C HIS A 71 8.07 -6.58 -0.12
N GLN A 72 8.04 -5.61 -1.04
CA GLN A 72 6.79 -5.08 -1.53
C GLN A 72 6.19 -6.14 -2.47
N THR A 73 5.04 -6.70 -2.11
CA THR A 73 4.39 -7.78 -2.86
C THR A 73 3.01 -7.34 -3.34
N ILE A 74 2.61 -7.81 -4.51
CA ILE A 74 1.20 -7.67 -4.98
C ILE A 74 0.32 -8.82 -4.46
N GLY A 75 0.93 -9.84 -3.85
CA GLY A 75 0.24 -10.93 -3.17
C GLY A 75 0.05 -10.66 -1.67
N GLY A 76 -0.37 -11.69 -0.96
CA GLY A 76 -0.69 -11.67 0.46
C GLY A 76 -2.18 -11.51 0.73
N TYR A 77 -2.56 -11.95 1.92
CA TYR A 77 -3.87 -11.78 2.51
C TYR A 77 -3.88 -10.61 3.50
N SER A 78 -4.75 -9.64 3.27
CA SER A 78 -5.11 -8.60 4.23
C SER A 78 -6.63 -8.55 4.31
N PRO A 79 -7.23 -8.50 5.52
CA PRO A 79 -8.68 -8.31 5.67
C PRO A 79 -9.12 -6.87 5.37
N ILE A 80 -8.18 -5.95 5.19
CA ILE A 80 -8.43 -4.53 4.92
C ILE A 80 -7.74 -4.21 3.60
N LYS A 81 -8.40 -4.52 2.47
CA LYS A 81 -7.97 -4.12 1.12
C LYS A 81 -8.93 -3.06 0.59
N MET A 82 -8.41 -2.15 -0.23
CA MET A 82 -9.26 -1.25 -0.99
C MET A 82 -9.90 -2.04 -2.13
N TYR A 83 -11.20 -1.84 -2.34
CA TYR A 83 -11.98 -2.59 -3.33
C TYR A 83 -11.35 -2.55 -4.74
N ALA A 84 -10.91 -1.38 -5.19
CA ALA A 84 -10.35 -1.21 -6.53
C ALA A 84 -9.08 -2.07 -6.79
N ILE A 85 -8.17 -2.16 -5.81
CA ILE A 85 -6.96 -2.98 -5.96
C ILE A 85 -7.28 -4.47 -5.80
N GLU A 86 -8.21 -4.81 -4.91
CA GLU A 86 -8.69 -6.19 -4.74
C GLU A 86 -9.31 -6.70 -6.03
N GLU A 87 -10.17 -5.92 -6.68
CA GLU A 87 -10.74 -6.29 -7.97
C GLU A 87 -9.72 -6.41 -9.09
N LEU A 88 -8.81 -5.44 -9.22
CA LEU A 88 -7.75 -5.49 -10.22
C LEU A 88 -6.92 -6.77 -10.06
N VAL A 89 -6.62 -7.16 -8.82
CA VAL A 89 -5.81 -8.33 -8.56
C VAL A 89 -6.65 -9.60 -8.71
N GLU A 90 -7.73 -9.77 -7.96
CA GLU A 90 -8.48 -11.03 -7.91
C GLU A 90 -9.19 -11.37 -9.21
N LYS A 91 -9.72 -10.37 -9.93
CA LYS A 91 -10.48 -10.60 -11.17
C LYS A 91 -9.58 -10.68 -12.41
N ASN A 92 -8.37 -10.10 -12.37
CA ASN A 92 -7.55 -9.96 -13.58
C ASN A 92 -6.17 -10.63 -13.52
N ILE A 93 -5.54 -10.86 -12.35
CA ILE A 93 -4.14 -11.31 -12.30
C ILE A 93 -3.90 -12.66 -13.01
N TYR A 94 -4.89 -13.56 -12.96
CA TYR A 94 -4.89 -14.86 -13.64
C TYR A 94 -5.81 -14.92 -14.87
N ASN A 95 -6.14 -13.75 -15.43
CA ASN A 95 -6.99 -13.60 -16.60
C ASN A 95 -6.20 -12.96 -17.77
N GLY A 96 -4.97 -13.43 -17.97
CA GLY A 96 -4.12 -12.99 -19.06
C GLY A 96 -4.59 -13.51 -20.43
N TYR A 97 -4.29 -12.77 -21.49
CA TYR A 97 -4.61 -13.14 -22.87
C TYR A 97 -3.78 -14.34 -23.40
N ASP A 98 -2.65 -14.66 -22.77
CA ASP A 98 -1.85 -15.83 -23.13
C ASP A 98 -2.31 -17.09 -22.39
N ARG A 99 -2.83 -18.06 -23.14
CA ARG A 99 -3.33 -19.34 -22.60
C ARG A 99 -2.24 -20.26 -22.03
N LYS A 100 -0.97 -20.08 -22.41
CA LYS A 100 0.14 -20.92 -21.92
C LYS A 100 0.52 -20.58 -20.48
N LEU A 101 0.46 -19.30 -20.15
CA LEU A 101 0.75 -18.78 -18.82
C LEU A 101 -0.25 -17.66 -18.56
N PRO A 102 -1.41 -17.94 -17.93
CA PRO A 102 -2.54 -17.02 -17.84
C PRO A 102 -2.31 -15.87 -16.85
N ILE A 103 -1.06 -15.44 -16.66
CA ILE A 103 -0.69 -14.25 -15.91
C ILE A 103 -1.07 -13.03 -16.76
N ASN A 104 -1.77 -12.08 -16.17
CA ASN A 104 -2.02 -10.80 -16.83
C ASN A 104 -0.80 -9.88 -16.70
N TRP A 105 -0.03 -9.78 -17.77
CA TRP A 105 1.18 -8.95 -17.87
C TRP A 105 0.88 -7.45 -17.71
N ASN A 106 -0.30 -6.99 -18.13
CA ASN A 106 -0.71 -5.60 -17.96
C ASN A 106 -0.88 -5.25 -16.49
N VAL A 107 -1.46 -6.15 -15.69
CA VAL A 107 -1.56 -5.96 -14.22
C VAL A 107 -0.17 -5.88 -13.59
N LEU A 108 0.78 -6.72 -14.02
CA LEU A 108 2.17 -6.67 -13.53
C LEU A 108 2.85 -5.34 -13.87
N LYS A 109 2.64 -4.82 -15.09
CA LYS A 109 3.11 -3.49 -15.52
C LYS A 109 2.52 -2.38 -14.66
N ILE A 110 1.19 -2.33 -14.51
CA ILE A 110 0.47 -1.33 -13.71
C ILE A 110 0.98 -1.32 -12.26
N LEU A 111 1.27 -2.49 -11.69
CA LEU A 111 1.67 -2.65 -10.29
C LEU A 111 3.19 -2.62 -10.05
N ASN A 112 4.00 -2.19 -11.03
CA ASN A 112 5.45 -2.05 -10.89
C ASN A 112 6.11 -3.37 -10.43
N VAL A 113 5.64 -4.50 -10.95
CA VAL A 113 6.23 -5.81 -10.65
C VAL A 113 7.50 -5.98 -11.48
N LYS A 114 8.63 -6.18 -10.80
CA LYS A 114 9.93 -6.46 -11.46
C LYS A 114 10.27 -7.94 -11.46
N TYR A 115 9.96 -8.64 -10.37
CA TYR A 115 10.28 -10.05 -10.22
C TYR A 115 9.03 -10.92 -10.08
N VAL A 116 9.01 -12.01 -10.83
CA VAL A 116 7.99 -13.06 -10.74
C VAL A 116 8.63 -14.29 -10.11
N VAL A 117 8.00 -14.84 -9.07
CA VAL A 117 8.47 -16.04 -8.37
C VAL A 117 7.50 -17.19 -8.64
N LEU A 118 8.03 -18.30 -9.13
CA LEU A 118 7.28 -19.49 -9.54
C LEU A 118 7.81 -20.74 -8.84
N GLN A 119 6.94 -21.73 -8.64
CA GLN A 119 7.31 -23.05 -8.09
C GLN A 119 7.80 -24.05 -9.16
N ASN A 120 7.60 -23.72 -10.44
CA ASN A 120 8.01 -24.53 -11.58
C ASN A 120 8.88 -23.71 -12.52
N GLN A 121 9.81 -24.37 -13.21
CA GLN A 121 10.55 -23.72 -14.29
C GLN A 121 9.63 -23.51 -15.49
N VAL A 122 9.68 -22.32 -16.05
CA VAL A 122 8.95 -21.95 -17.26
C VAL A 122 9.89 -21.27 -18.22
N GLN A 123 9.68 -21.50 -19.51
CA GLN A 123 10.32 -20.73 -20.56
C GLN A 123 9.23 -19.86 -21.20
N TYR A 124 9.36 -18.55 -21.05
CA TYR A 124 8.37 -17.61 -21.53
C TYR A 124 9.06 -16.32 -21.98
N PRO A 125 8.69 -15.71 -23.13
CA PRO A 125 9.41 -14.57 -23.70
C PRO A 125 9.59 -13.38 -22.74
N LEU A 126 8.60 -13.13 -21.88
CA LEU A 126 8.61 -12.01 -20.93
C LEU A 126 9.35 -12.31 -19.62
N LEU A 127 9.82 -13.55 -19.43
CA LEU A 127 10.42 -14.01 -18.18
C LEU A 127 11.86 -14.44 -18.41
N LYS A 128 12.82 -13.61 -17.95
CA LYS A 128 14.24 -13.96 -17.95
C LYS A 128 14.59 -14.63 -16.61
N PRO A 129 15.04 -15.90 -16.57
CA PRO A 129 15.46 -16.53 -15.32
C PRO A 129 16.67 -15.81 -14.75
N VAL A 130 16.65 -15.51 -13.45
CA VAL A 130 17.72 -14.77 -12.76
C VAL A 130 18.22 -15.45 -11.49
N PHE A 131 17.40 -16.27 -10.83
CA PHE A 131 17.79 -16.99 -9.62
C PHE A 131 16.94 -18.25 -9.41
N ALA A 132 17.54 -19.26 -8.78
CA ALA A 132 16.86 -20.52 -8.44
C ALA A 132 17.22 -20.96 -7.01
N ASP A 133 16.23 -21.00 -6.14
CA ASP A 133 16.32 -21.57 -4.80
C ASP A 133 15.91 -23.05 -4.86
N GLN A 134 16.91 -23.92 -4.99
CA GLN A 134 16.72 -25.36 -5.11
C GLN A 134 16.11 -25.97 -3.84
N GLN A 135 16.39 -25.39 -2.67
CA GLN A 135 15.90 -25.91 -1.39
C GLN A 135 14.38 -25.71 -1.26
N ASN A 136 13.89 -24.53 -1.63
CA ASN A 136 12.47 -24.18 -1.55
C ASN A 136 11.71 -24.43 -2.86
N LYS A 137 12.39 -24.90 -3.92
CA LYS A 137 11.87 -25.07 -5.28
C LYS A 137 11.25 -23.78 -5.82
N LEU A 138 11.92 -22.65 -5.61
CA LEU A 138 11.49 -21.34 -6.10
C LEU A 138 12.38 -20.88 -7.24
N TYR A 139 11.78 -20.42 -8.32
CA TYR A 139 12.45 -19.89 -9.49
C TYR A 139 12.05 -18.43 -9.66
N THR A 140 13.04 -17.54 -9.67
CA THR A 140 12.85 -16.10 -9.79
C THR A 140 13.18 -15.66 -11.20
N TYR A 141 12.27 -14.89 -11.79
CA TYR A 141 12.38 -14.35 -13.12
C TYR A 141 12.31 -12.82 -13.06
N LEU A 142 13.17 -12.16 -13.84
CA LEU A 142 12.99 -10.75 -14.19
C LEU A 142 11.89 -10.65 -15.24
N PHE A 143 10.86 -9.86 -14.95
CA PHE A 143 9.85 -9.48 -15.94
C PHE A 143 10.46 -8.44 -16.88
N THR A 144 10.68 -8.80 -18.14
CA THR A 144 11.47 -7.98 -19.07
C THR A 144 10.77 -6.69 -19.50
N GLU A 145 9.45 -6.62 -19.37
CA GLU A 145 8.64 -5.43 -19.69
C GLU A 145 8.09 -4.73 -18.44
N HIS A 146 8.75 -4.91 -17.28
CA HIS A 146 8.35 -4.21 -16.06
C HIS A 146 8.39 -2.68 -16.26
N LEU A 147 7.41 -1.99 -15.69
CA LEU A 147 7.39 -0.53 -15.66
C LEU A 147 7.96 -0.01 -14.33
N PRO A 148 8.61 1.17 -14.34
CA PRO A 148 9.06 1.82 -13.12
C PRO A 148 7.88 2.24 -12.24
N ARG A 149 8.17 2.61 -11.00
CA ARG A 149 7.14 2.97 -9.99
C ARG A 149 6.22 4.11 -10.43
N ALA A 150 6.74 5.02 -11.25
CA ALA A 150 5.94 5.97 -11.99
C ALA A 150 6.43 6.02 -13.44
N PHE A 151 5.56 6.24 -14.42
CA PHE A 151 5.89 6.27 -15.84
C PHE A 151 4.95 7.21 -16.60
N PHE A 152 5.40 7.73 -17.75
CA PHE A 152 4.61 8.63 -18.58
C PHE A 152 3.87 7.88 -19.67
N VAL A 153 2.62 8.28 -19.93
CA VAL A 153 1.84 7.84 -21.08
C VAL A 153 1.33 9.03 -21.88
N GLY A 154 1.21 8.85 -23.19
CA GLY A 154 0.72 9.86 -24.12
C GLY A 154 -0.73 9.68 -24.56
N LYS A 155 -1.33 8.52 -24.26
CA LYS A 155 -2.69 8.18 -24.68
C LYS A 155 -3.55 7.90 -23.46
N VAL A 156 -4.79 8.35 -23.53
CA VAL A 156 -5.80 8.09 -22.51
C VAL A 156 -7.06 7.55 -23.18
N ARG A 157 -7.60 6.48 -22.59
CA ARG A 157 -8.92 5.93 -22.90
C ARG A 157 -9.84 6.16 -21.72
N VAL A 158 -10.94 6.88 -21.94
CA VAL A 158 -11.93 7.12 -20.88
C VAL A 158 -12.96 5.99 -20.91
N ILE A 159 -13.03 5.19 -19.84
CA ILE A 159 -14.00 4.11 -19.68
C ILE A 159 -14.63 4.22 -18.30
N LYS A 160 -15.88 4.68 -18.25
CA LYS A 160 -16.66 4.83 -17.00
C LYS A 160 -17.16 3.49 -16.46
N ASP A 161 -17.50 2.56 -17.34
CA ASP A 161 -18.00 1.25 -16.95
C ASP A 161 -16.88 0.37 -16.38
N GLU A 162 -17.09 -0.12 -15.16
CA GLU A 162 -16.09 -0.91 -14.43
C GLU A 162 -15.77 -2.23 -15.12
N VAL A 163 -16.79 -2.94 -15.56
CA VAL A 163 -16.63 -4.25 -16.22
C VAL A 163 -15.87 -4.08 -17.52
N GLN A 164 -16.17 -3.05 -18.30
CA GLN A 164 -15.46 -2.71 -19.53
C GLN A 164 -14.00 -2.31 -19.26
N ARG A 165 -13.70 -1.57 -18.18
CA ARG A 165 -12.32 -1.26 -17.78
C ARG A 165 -11.53 -2.54 -17.51
N LEU A 166 -12.03 -3.39 -16.62
CA LEU A 166 -11.36 -4.63 -16.25
C LEU A 166 -11.18 -5.56 -17.45
N LYS A 167 -12.17 -5.66 -18.34
CA LYS A 167 -12.04 -6.42 -19.59
C LYS A 167 -10.96 -5.85 -20.52
N THR A 168 -10.88 -4.52 -20.61
CA THR A 168 -9.86 -3.85 -21.43
C THR A 168 -8.46 -4.12 -20.90
N ILE A 169 -8.28 -4.09 -19.58
CA ILE A 169 -6.99 -4.42 -18.93
C ILE A 169 -6.54 -5.86 -19.23
N ASN A 170 -7.49 -6.79 -19.45
CA ASN A 170 -7.18 -8.19 -19.83
C ASN A 170 -6.85 -8.35 -21.32
N SER A 171 -7.05 -7.33 -22.16
CA SER A 171 -6.82 -7.41 -23.61
C SER A 171 -5.35 -7.22 -23.96
N ALA A 172 -4.91 -7.91 -25.02
CA ALA A 172 -3.60 -7.68 -25.66
C ALA A 172 -3.54 -6.33 -26.40
N ASP A 173 -4.69 -5.71 -26.70
CA ASP A 173 -4.78 -4.41 -27.38
C ASP A 173 -4.53 -3.22 -26.44
N PHE A 174 -4.33 -3.48 -25.15
CA PHE A 174 -4.03 -2.47 -24.15
C PHE A 174 -2.61 -2.67 -23.64
N ASP A 175 -1.78 -1.63 -23.73
CA ASP A 175 -0.43 -1.61 -23.19
C ASP A 175 -0.26 -0.44 -22.20
N PRO A 176 -0.17 -0.74 -20.88
CA PRO A 176 0.05 0.27 -19.85
C PRO A 176 1.28 1.14 -20.09
N ALA A 177 2.27 0.68 -20.86
CA ALA A 177 3.46 1.46 -21.15
C ALA A 177 3.18 2.70 -22.03
N THR A 178 2.05 2.74 -22.74
CA THR A 178 1.74 3.80 -23.72
C THR A 178 0.35 4.40 -23.58
N GLU A 179 -0.58 3.69 -22.93
CA GLU A 179 -1.97 4.10 -22.75
C GLU A 179 -2.42 3.90 -21.30
N ALA A 180 -3.17 4.85 -20.76
CA ALA A 180 -3.85 4.73 -19.46
C ALA A 180 -5.37 4.74 -19.63
N ILE A 181 -6.06 4.02 -18.76
CA ILE A 181 -7.53 4.01 -18.69
C ILE A 181 -7.99 4.89 -17.53
N LEU A 182 -8.79 5.91 -17.82
CA LEU A 182 -9.36 6.81 -16.81
C LEU A 182 -10.88 6.63 -16.66
N GLU A 183 -11.39 6.94 -15.47
CA GLU A 183 -12.84 6.93 -15.21
C GLU A 183 -13.53 8.24 -15.65
N GLU A 184 -12.75 9.30 -15.87
CA GLU A 184 -13.21 10.63 -16.25
C GLU A 184 -12.27 11.25 -17.29
N PRO A 185 -12.73 12.19 -18.13
CA PRO A 185 -11.86 12.86 -19.08
C PRO A 185 -10.83 13.74 -18.39
N LEU A 186 -9.69 13.90 -19.05
CA LEU A 186 -8.68 14.88 -18.65
C LEU A 186 -9.25 16.30 -18.76
N THR A 187 -8.80 17.17 -17.86
CA THR A 187 -9.12 18.61 -17.93
C THR A 187 -8.21 19.35 -18.89
N GLU A 188 -7.06 18.76 -19.22
CA GLU A 188 -6.04 19.35 -20.07
C GLU A 188 -5.56 18.33 -21.12
N PRO A 189 -5.19 18.77 -22.33
CA PRO A 189 -4.66 17.88 -23.35
C PRO A 189 -3.30 17.34 -22.95
N ILE A 190 -3.00 16.11 -23.36
CA ILE A 190 -1.69 15.48 -23.21
C ILE A 190 -1.16 15.05 -24.59
N SER A 191 0.13 14.73 -24.65
CA SER A 191 0.78 14.20 -25.85
C SER A 191 1.82 13.16 -25.44
N GLN A 192 2.09 12.21 -26.34
CA GLN A 192 3.14 11.22 -26.14
C GLN A 192 4.52 11.91 -26.12
N PRO A 193 5.25 11.87 -25.00
CA PRO A 193 6.59 12.45 -24.94
C PRO A 193 7.54 11.67 -25.85
N ASP A 194 8.45 12.39 -26.50
CA ASP A 194 9.53 11.77 -27.28
C ASP A 194 10.74 11.48 -26.37
N SER A 195 10.90 12.28 -25.32
CA SER A 195 11.89 12.11 -24.27
C SER A 195 11.28 12.34 -22.89
N ALA A 196 11.31 11.30 -22.06
CA ALA A 196 10.86 11.37 -20.68
C ALA A 196 11.67 10.43 -19.78
N TYR A 197 11.75 10.76 -18.50
CA TYR A 197 12.25 9.85 -17.47
C TYR A 197 11.49 10.03 -16.16
N THR A 198 11.54 8.99 -15.35
CA THR A 198 11.07 9.02 -13.97
C THR A 198 12.12 8.35 -13.09
N ARG A 199 12.38 8.94 -11.92
CA ARG A 199 13.34 8.41 -10.96
C ARG A 199 12.80 8.57 -9.54
N VAL A 200 12.78 7.48 -8.79
CA VAL A 200 12.48 7.53 -7.36
C VAL A 200 13.68 8.15 -6.64
N VAL A 201 13.45 9.26 -5.95
CA VAL A 201 14.44 9.96 -5.13
C VAL A 201 14.43 9.42 -3.70
N SER A 202 13.24 9.20 -3.15
CA SER A 202 13.06 8.59 -1.84
C SER A 202 11.74 7.86 -1.77
N PHE A 203 11.72 6.78 -0.98
CA PHE A 203 10.54 5.94 -0.81
C PHE A 203 10.30 5.62 0.67
N ASN A 204 9.07 5.81 1.10
CA ASN A 204 8.49 5.38 2.36
C ASN A 204 7.02 5.01 2.08
N PRO A 205 6.44 4.00 2.75
CA PRO A 205 5.02 3.65 2.58
C PRO A 205 4.03 4.82 2.67
N ASN A 206 4.35 5.88 3.43
CA ASN A 206 3.49 7.06 3.57
C ASN A 206 4.01 8.29 2.80
N ALA A 207 5.18 8.23 2.16
CA ALA A 207 5.77 9.36 1.47
C ALA A 207 6.73 8.94 0.35
N GLU A 208 6.53 9.48 -0.85
CA GLU A 208 7.36 9.18 -2.01
C GLU A 208 7.80 10.48 -2.69
N THR A 209 9.00 10.48 -3.24
CA THR A 209 9.50 11.62 -4.01
C THR A 209 10.06 11.12 -5.33
N PHE A 210 9.63 11.74 -6.40
CA PHE A 210 10.08 11.46 -7.75
C PHE A 210 10.74 12.69 -8.36
N ASP A 211 11.82 12.46 -9.09
CA ASP A 211 12.39 13.40 -10.06
C ASP A 211 11.96 12.93 -11.44
N VAL A 212 11.17 13.75 -12.13
CA VAL A 212 10.58 13.40 -13.42
C VAL A 212 10.92 14.45 -14.45
N TYR A 213 10.97 14.04 -15.71
CA TYR A 213 11.11 14.92 -16.85
C TYR A 213 10.25 14.42 -17.99
N SER A 214 9.63 15.35 -18.71
CA SER A 214 8.92 15.10 -19.95
C SER A 214 9.10 16.30 -20.88
N ASP A 215 9.39 16.07 -22.15
CA ASP A 215 9.49 17.12 -23.18
C ASP A 215 8.12 17.66 -23.64
N LYS A 216 7.04 16.96 -23.29
CA LYS A 216 5.65 17.33 -23.58
C LYS A 216 4.79 17.25 -22.35
N GLN A 217 3.62 17.88 -22.40
CA GLN A 217 2.59 17.68 -21.40
C GLN A 217 2.07 16.25 -21.49
N ALA A 218 2.22 15.48 -20.41
CA ALA A 218 1.95 14.05 -20.41
C ALA A 218 1.28 13.61 -19.11
N LEU A 219 0.69 12.42 -19.12
CA LEU A 219 0.11 11.84 -17.92
C LEU A 219 1.17 10.99 -17.21
N LEU A 220 1.52 11.35 -15.97
CA LEU A 220 2.38 10.56 -15.10
C LEU A 220 1.50 9.57 -14.33
N VAL A 221 1.56 8.30 -14.71
CA VAL A 221 0.95 7.20 -13.95
C VAL A 221 1.87 6.82 -12.81
N ILE A 222 1.33 6.71 -11.61
CA ILE A 222 2.06 6.37 -10.38
C ILE A 222 1.44 5.10 -9.85
N SER A 223 2.26 4.04 -9.73
CA SER A 223 1.86 2.70 -9.30
C SER A 223 1.56 2.64 -7.81
N GLU A 224 0.72 3.53 -7.32
CA GLU A 224 0.23 3.60 -5.95
C GLU A 224 -1.29 3.61 -5.97
N VAL A 225 -1.91 2.92 -5.02
CA VAL A 225 -3.36 2.74 -5.02
C VAL A 225 -4.04 4.09 -4.77
N SER A 226 -4.96 4.46 -5.66
CA SER A 226 -5.67 5.72 -5.59
C SER A 226 -6.59 5.74 -4.38
N TYR A 227 -6.34 6.71 -3.50
CA TYR A 227 -7.19 7.05 -2.37
C TYR A 227 -7.22 8.58 -2.21
N PRO A 228 -8.08 9.27 -2.99
CA PRO A 228 -8.14 10.73 -3.01
C PRO A 228 -8.26 11.40 -1.63
N PRO A 229 -8.96 10.83 -0.62
CA PRO A 229 -9.02 11.46 0.70
C PRO A 229 -7.71 11.43 1.51
N GLY A 230 -6.72 10.65 1.10
CA GLY A 230 -5.47 10.46 1.85
C GLY A 230 -4.22 10.97 1.15
N TRP A 231 -4.10 10.77 -0.16
CA TRP A 231 -2.92 11.23 -0.90
C TRP A 231 -2.97 12.73 -1.15
N LYS A 232 -1.90 13.42 -0.73
CA LYS A 232 -1.60 14.79 -1.13
C LYS A 232 -0.39 14.74 -2.04
N ILE A 233 -0.48 15.43 -3.18
CA ILE A 233 0.61 15.48 -4.16
C ILE A 233 1.02 16.94 -4.35
N LEU A 234 2.32 17.19 -4.30
CA LEU A 234 2.95 18.45 -4.65
C LEU A 234 3.79 18.28 -5.91
N MET A 235 3.73 19.25 -6.81
CA MET A 235 4.62 19.41 -7.96
C MET A 235 5.40 20.70 -7.75
N ASP A 236 6.71 20.59 -7.59
CA ASP A 236 7.60 21.72 -7.27
C ASP A 236 7.11 22.57 -6.09
N GLY A 237 6.63 21.90 -5.05
CA GLY A 237 6.09 22.52 -3.83
C GLY A 237 4.67 23.10 -3.96
N LYS A 238 4.05 23.05 -5.14
CA LYS A 238 2.65 23.48 -5.36
C LYS A 238 1.71 22.28 -5.34
N ARG A 239 0.56 22.43 -4.69
CA ARG A 239 -0.44 21.35 -4.62
C ARG A 239 -0.99 21.02 -6.00
N VAL A 240 -1.08 19.72 -6.29
CA VAL A 240 -1.83 19.21 -7.45
C VAL A 240 -3.28 19.01 -7.03
N ASP A 241 -4.19 19.72 -7.70
CA ASP A 241 -5.62 19.73 -7.34
C ASP A 241 -6.38 18.52 -7.88
N LYS A 242 -5.90 17.94 -8.98
CA LYS A 242 -6.57 16.83 -9.67
C LYS A 242 -5.68 15.59 -9.72
N ILE A 243 -6.14 14.54 -9.05
CA ILE A 243 -5.55 13.20 -9.08
C ILE A 243 -6.57 12.29 -9.77
N TYR A 244 -6.15 11.62 -10.85
CA TYR A 244 -7.03 10.75 -11.62
C TYR A 244 -6.90 9.31 -11.17
N LYS A 245 -8.03 8.64 -10.94
CA LYS A 245 -8.06 7.19 -10.78
C LYS A 245 -7.79 6.54 -12.14
N THR A 246 -6.75 5.71 -12.18
CA THR A 246 -6.09 5.24 -13.41
C THR A 246 -5.94 3.73 -13.37
N ASP A 247 -6.15 3.09 -14.51
CA ASP A 247 -6.03 1.63 -14.71
C ASP A 247 -6.75 0.84 -13.61
N HIS A 248 -7.97 1.30 -13.32
CA HIS A 248 -8.89 0.79 -12.29
C HIS A 248 -8.47 0.98 -10.83
N ALA A 249 -7.18 0.97 -10.49
CA ALA A 249 -6.74 0.98 -9.08
C ALA A 249 -5.68 2.02 -8.73
N VAL A 250 -4.81 2.38 -9.66
CA VAL A 250 -3.67 3.27 -9.40
C VAL A 250 -4.04 4.74 -9.64
N MET A 251 -3.09 5.66 -9.47
CA MET A 251 -3.34 7.09 -9.68
C MET A 251 -2.45 7.69 -10.77
N SER A 252 -2.87 8.83 -11.28
CA SER A 252 -2.05 9.64 -12.18
C SER A 252 -2.30 11.14 -12.00
N ILE A 253 -1.35 11.93 -12.49
CA ILE A 253 -1.43 13.40 -12.56
C ILE A 253 -0.97 13.86 -13.93
N VAL A 254 -1.52 14.97 -14.42
CA VAL A 254 -0.98 15.64 -15.62
C VAL A 254 0.27 16.42 -15.21
N VAL A 255 1.35 16.26 -15.96
CA VAL A 255 2.62 16.95 -15.73
C VAL A 255 2.94 17.79 -16.97
N PRO A 256 3.20 19.11 -16.82
CA PRO A 256 3.59 19.97 -17.92
C PRO A 256 5.01 19.61 -18.43
N PRO A 257 5.41 20.13 -19.60
CA PRO A 257 6.76 19.94 -20.11
C PRO A 257 7.80 20.53 -19.16
N GLY A 258 8.91 19.82 -18.99
CA GLY A 258 10.03 20.23 -18.15
C GLY A 258 10.40 19.15 -17.13
N ARG A 259 11.32 19.54 -16.24
CA ARG A 259 11.74 18.72 -15.11
C ARG A 259 10.99 19.16 -13.87
N HIS A 260 10.38 18.21 -13.16
CA HIS A 260 9.57 18.46 -11.99
C HIS A 260 9.94 17.52 -10.85
N LYS A 261 9.82 18.01 -9.62
CA LYS A 261 9.85 17.21 -8.40
C LYS A 261 8.41 16.91 -7.98
N ILE A 262 8.05 15.63 -7.93
CA ILE A 262 6.72 15.18 -7.48
C ILE A 262 6.85 14.58 -6.10
N GLU A 263 6.13 15.13 -5.13
CA GLU A 263 6.15 14.70 -3.73
C GLU A 263 4.76 14.22 -3.35
N LEU A 264 4.65 12.95 -2.95
CA LEU A 264 3.42 12.34 -2.50
C LEU A 264 3.51 12.08 -1.01
N THR A 265 2.48 12.44 -0.27
CA THR A 265 2.36 12.15 1.16
C THR A 265 0.97 11.63 1.47
N PHE A 266 0.88 10.48 2.13
CA PHE A 266 -0.37 9.91 2.60
C PHE A 266 -0.73 10.49 3.97
N GLU A 267 -1.62 11.47 3.97
CA GLU A 267 -2.05 12.18 5.17
C GLU A 267 -3.59 12.35 5.19
N PRO A 268 -4.36 11.30 5.50
CA PRO A 268 -5.81 11.38 5.53
C PRO A 268 -6.31 12.25 6.68
N ASP A 269 -7.06 13.31 6.35
CA ASP A 269 -7.52 14.30 7.32
C ASP A 269 -8.36 13.69 8.45
N SER A 270 -9.14 12.65 8.13
CA SER A 270 -9.99 11.93 9.10
C SER A 270 -9.16 11.27 10.20
N PHE A 271 -8.02 10.67 9.87
CA PHE A 271 -7.13 10.00 10.83
C PHE A 271 -6.57 10.99 11.84
N TYR A 272 -5.98 12.09 11.36
CA TYR A 272 -5.38 13.10 12.22
C TYR A 272 -6.41 13.86 13.06
N LYS A 273 -7.60 14.11 12.50
CA LYS A 273 -8.72 14.71 13.25
C LYS A 273 -9.19 13.77 14.38
N ASN A 274 -9.37 12.49 14.09
CA ASN A 274 -9.87 11.52 15.05
C ASN A 274 -8.86 11.22 16.16
N ILE A 275 -7.55 11.17 15.86
CA ILE A 275 -6.51 11.04 16.88
C ILE A 275 -6.52 12.23 17.84
N LYS A 276 -6.67 13.47 17.33
CA LYS A 276 -6.79 14.66 18.18
C LYS A 276 -8.01 14.58 19.10
N ILE A 277 -9.18 14.18 18.55
CA ILE A 277 -10.41 14.00 19.33
C ILE A 277 -10.23 12.91 20.40
N ALA A 278 -9.61 11.78 20.05
CA ALA A 278 -9.34 10.69 20.97
C ALA A 278 -8.39 11.12 22.10
N ALA A 279 -7.33 11.86 21.78
CA ALA A 279 -6.38 12.38 22.75
C ALA A 279 -7.03 13.37 23.73
N VAL A 280 -7.85 14.30 23.22
CA VAL A 280 -8.60 15.25 24.07
C VAL A 280 -9.60 14.50 24.96
N SER A 281 -10.36 13.56 24.40
CA SER A 281 -11.31 12.73 25.16
C SER A 281 -10.61 11.94 26.27
N ALA A 282 -9.48 11.30 25.95
CA ALA A 282 -8.68 10.58 26.95
C ALA A 282 -8.15 11.52 28.04
N GLY A 283 -7.65 12.70 27.66
CA GLY A 283 -7.21 13.73 28.61
C GLY A 283 -8.31 14.15 29.58
N LEU A 284 -9.52 14.40 29.06
CA LEU A 284 -10.69 14.74 29.89
C LEU A 284 -11.09 13.61 30.84
N ILE A 285 -11.04 12.35 30.39
CA ILE A 285 -11.29 11.18 31.23
C ILE A 285 -10.25 11.10 32.36
N TYR A 286 -8.97 11.23 32.04
CA TYR A 286 -7.91 11.21 33.05
C TYR A 286 -8.04 12.35 34.06
N LEU A 287 -8.34 13.56 33.62
CA LEU A 287 -8.60 14.69 34.51
C LEU A 287 -9.84 14.43 35.40
N GLY A 288 -10.91 13.88 34.83
CA GLY A 288 -12.12 13.50 35.56
C GLY A 288 -11.89 12.44 36.65
N ILE A 289 -10.88 11.59 36.50
CA ILE A 289 -10.46 10.60 37.51
C ILE A 289 -9.49 11.22 38.52
N LEU A 290 -8.47 11.94 38.06
CA LEU A 290 -7.38 12.46 38.89
C LEU A 290 -7.84 13.59 39.81
N ILE A 291 -8.70 14.50 39.33
CA ILE A 291 -9.15 15.66 40.12
C ILE A 291 -9.88 15.21 41.41
N PRO A 292 -10.90 14.32 41.37
CA PRO A 292 -11.53 13.81 42.59
C PRO A 292 -10.57 13.05 43.51
N LEU A 293 -9.64 12.26 42.97
CA LEU A 293 -8.65 11.52 43.77
C LEU A 293 -7.72 12.47 44.53
N VAL A 294 -7.20 13.50 43.85
CA VAL A 294 -6.35 14.53 44.47
C VAL A 294 -7.12 15.31 45.52
N ILE A 295 -8.36 15.74 45.21
CA ILE A 295 -9.21 16.45 46.18
C ILE A 295 -9.47 15.55 47.41
N GLY A 296 -9.78 14.27 47.21
CA GLY A 296 -10.00 13.31 48.29
C GLY A 296 -8.76 13.10 49.17
N TYR A 297 -7.57 12.99 48.55
CA TYR A 297 -6.30 12.88 49.26
C TYR A 297 -5.98 14.14 50.08
N LEU A 298 -6.14 15.32 49.48
CA LEU A 298 -5.91 16.60 50.15
C LEU A 298 -6.89 16.82 51.31
N ARG A 299 -8.15 16.41 51.16
CA ARG A 299 -9.16 16.46 52.25
C ARG A 299 -8.80 15.53 53.40
N ARG A 300 -8.36 14.29 53.14
CA ARG A 300 -7.89 13.36 54.20
C ARG A 300 -6.67 13.88 54.95
N LYS A 301 -5.73 14.55 54.27
CA LYS A 301 -4.56 15.17 54.91
C LYS A 301 -4.91 16.37 55.79
N ARG A 302 -6.03 17.06 55.53
CA ARG A 302 -6.51 18.19 56.35
C ARG A 302 -7.28 17.74 57.61
N THR A 303 -7.49 16.44 57.80
CA THR A 303 -8.10 15.88 59.02
C THR A 303 -7.09 15.17 59.94
N PRO A 304 -6.06 15.82 60.49
CA PRO A 304 -5.43 15.36 61.73
C PRO A 304 -6.03 16.11 62.92
N GLY A 305 -6.75 15.40 63.79
CA GLY A 305 -7.17 15.89 65.11
C GLY A 305 -8.67 16.05 65.32
N GLN A 306 -9.39 14.94 65.44
CA GLN A 306 -10.49 14.80 66.41
C GLN A 306 -10.40 13.39 66.99
N ALA A 307 -9.54 13.25 68.00
CA ALA A 307 -9.53 12.18 68.98
C ALA A 307 -9.64 12.86 70.35
#